data_AF-A0A7J7ZV63-F1
#
_entry.id   AF-A0A7J7ZV63-F1
#
_cell.length_a   1.000
_cell.length_b   1.000
_cell.length_c   1.000
_cell.angle_alpha   90.00
_cell.angle_beta   90.00
_cell.angle_gamma   90.00
#
_symmetry.space_group_name_H-M   'P 1'
#
loop_
_entity.id
_entity.type
_entity.pdbx_description
1 polymer ?
#
loop_
_entity_poly.entity_id
_entity_poly.type
_entity_poly.pdbx_seq_one_letter_code
_entity_poly.pdbx_strand_id
1 'polypeptide(L)'
;MDIFSKSKTSTICKKCAQNVQLYGTPKPCQYCNIIAAFIGNKCQRCTNSEKKYGPPYSCEQCKQQCAFDRKDDRKKVDGKLLCWLCTLSYKRVLQKTKEQRKHLTSSSRASHQEKEQYSRLSSGSHYNR
;
A
#
# COMPACT_ATOMS: atom_id res chain seq x y z
N MET A 1 1.25 -10.06 33.35
CA MET A 1 2.15 -9.91 32.18
C MET A 1 1.25 -9.41 31.07
N ASP A 2 1.13 -8.09 30.91
CA ASP A 2 0.13 -7.50 30.01
C ASP A 2 0.79 -6.42 29.17
N ILE A 3 1.55 -6.85 28.17
CA ILE A 3 2.08 -5.97 27.12
C ILE A 3 1.11 -6.02 25.94
N PHE A 4 -0.07 -5.45 26.11
CA PHE A 4 -0.85 -4.98 24.96
C PHE A 4 -0.26 -3.65 24.53
N SER A 5 0.77 -3.72 23.69
CA SER A 5 1.32 -2.56 22.99
C SER A 5 0.19 -1.81 22.29
N LYS A 6 -0.07 -0.63 22.84
CA LYS A 6 -0.99 0.42 22.42
C LYS A 6 -0.69 0.81 20.96
N SER A 7 -1.14 0.04 19.99
CA SER A 7 -1.00 0.36 18.57
C SER A 7 -1.98 1.48 18.22
N LYS A 8 -1.45 2.69 18.06
CA LYS A 8 -2.13 3.91 17.63
C LYS A 8 -2.82 3.72 16.27
N THR A 9 -4.14 3.48 16.24
CA THR A 9 -5.02 3.86 15.10
C THR A 9 -6.44 4.12 15.62
N SER A 10 -6.71 5.36 16.02
CA SER A 10 -7.94 5.80 16.69
C SER A 10 -9.12 6.09 15.74
N THR A 11 -9.40 5.21 14.76
CA THR A 11 -10.69 5.25 14.06
C THR A 11 -11.03 3.86 13.49
N ILE A 12 -11.97 3.17 14.13
CA ILE A 12 -12.61 1.99 13.54
C ILE A 12 -13.52 2.43 12.39
N CYS A 13 -13.57 1.69 11.30
CA CYS A 13 -14.48 2.03 10.20
C CYS A 13 -15.95 1.78 10.63
N LYS A 14 -16.91 2.43 9.97
CA LYS A 14 -18.35 2.29 10.27
C LYS A 14 -18.81 0.82 10.34
N LYS A 15 -18.30 -0.02 9.44
CA LYS A 15 -18.60 -1.46 9.43
C LYS A 15 -18.06 -2.19 10.67
N CYS A 16 -16.83 -1.87 11.11
CA CYS A 16 -16.29 -2.45 12.33
C CYS A 16 -17.05 -1.94 13.57
N ALA A 17 -17.48 -0.67 13.58
CA ALA A 17 -18.31 -0.14 14.66
C ALA A 17 -19.65 -0.88 14.79
N GLN A 18 -20.36 -1.08 13.68
CA GLN A 18 -21.59 -1.88 13.65
C GLN A 18 -21.36 -3.31 14.13
N ASN A 19 -20.28 -3.96 13.67
CA ASN A 19 -19.95 -5.32 14.12
C ASN A 19 -19.63 -5.39 15.62
N VAL A 20 -19.00 -4.36 16.20
CA VAL A 20 -18.80 -4.29 17.66
C VAL A 20 -20.12 -4.18 18.40
N GLN A 21 -21.08 -3.41 17.89
CA GLN A 21 -22.42 -3.31 18.49
C GLN A 21 -23.18 -4.63 18.43
N LEU A 22 -23.05 -5.39 17.34
CA LEU A 22 -23.79 -6.65 17.14
C LEU A 22 -23.13 -7.87 17.80
N TYR A 23 -21.79 -7.95 17.77
CA TYR A 23 -21.04 -9.15 18.15
C TYR A 23 -20.04 -8.91 19.30
N GLY A 24 -19.90 -7.67 19.77
CA GLY A 24 -18.93 -7.29 20.78
C GLY A 24 -17.50 -7.14 20.23
N THR A 25 -16.54 -7.07 21.17
CA THR A 25 -15.11 -6.91 20.85
C THR A 25 -14.59 -8.12 20.07
N PRO A 26 -14.02 -7.94 18.87
CA PRO A 26 -13.54 -9.05 18.07
C PRO A 26 -12.27 -9.68 18.67
N LYS A 27 -12.05 -10.95 18.35
CA LYS A 27 -10.81 -11.68 18.68
C LYS A 27 -9.73 -11.45 17.61
N PRO A 28 -8.45 -11.72 17.94
CA PRO A 28 -7.41 -11.84 16.93
C PRO A 28 -7.74 -12.95 15.93
N CYS A 29 -7.57 -12.66 14.64
CA CYS A 29 -7.72 -13.65 13.59
C CYS A 29 -6.61 -14.71 13.66
N GLN A 30 -6.97 -16.00 13.64
CA GLN A 30 -6.04 -17.14 13.65
C GLN A 30 -4.96 -17.06 12.56
N TYR A 31 -5.28 -16.47 11.41
CA TYR A 31 -4.37 -16.44 10.25
C TYR A 31 -3.52 -15.17 10.22
N CYS A 32 -4.13 -14.00 10.38
CA CYS A 32 -3.46 -12.71 10.15
C CYS A 32 -3.26 -11.86 11.41
N ASN A 33 -3.65 -12.36 12.58
CA ASN A 33 -3.58 -11.71 13.89
C ASN A 33 -4.27 -10.33 14.00
N ILE A 34 -4.96 -9.85 12.96
CA ILE A 34 -5.80 -8.66 13.05
C ILE A 34 -6.96 -8.95 14.02
N ILE A 35 -7.16 -8.04 14.97
CA ILE A 35 -8.30 -8.00 15.90
C ILE A 35 -9.57 -7.63 15.11
N ALA A 36 -10.16 -8.62 14.44
CA ALA A 36 -11.33 -8.48 13.57
C ALA A 36 -12.08 -9.81 13.35
N ALA A 37 -11.85 -10.83 14.17
CA ALA A 37 -12.65 -12.05 14.20
C ALA A 37 -13.87 -11.82 15.10
N PHE A 38 -14.94 -11.30 14.53
CA PHE A 38 -16.21 -11.04 15.24
C PHE A 38 -17.01 -12.33 15.47
N ILE A 39 -16.90 -13.29 14.56
CA ILE A 39 -17.58 -14.59 14.64
C ILE A 39 -16.53 -15.68 14.39
N GLY A 40 -16.48 -16.68 15.28
CA GLY A 40 -15.48 -17.73 15.23
C GLY A 40 -14.08 -17.22 15.55
N ASN A 41 -13.07 -17.71 14.81
CA ASN A 41 -11.65 -17.45 15.06
C ASN A 41 -10.92 -16.81 13.86
N LYS A 42 -11.61 -16.52 12.77
CA LYS A 42 -11.04 -15.91 11.55
C LYS A 42 -11.73 -14.59 11.25
N CYS A 43 -10.97 -13.59 10.81
CA CYS A 43 -11.57 -12.37 10.27
C CYS A 43 -12.27 -12.66 8.94
N GLN A 44 -13.28 -11.85 8.60
CA GLN A 44 -14.07 -12.05 7.38
C GLN A 44 -13.21 -12.17 6.11
N ARG A 45 -12.11 -11.41 6.05
CA ARG A 45 -11.18 -11.43 4.90
C ARG A 45 -10.53 -12.80 4.73
N CYS A 46 -10.02 -13.38 5.83
CA CYS A 46 -9.38 -14.68 5.82
C CYS A 46 -10.40 -15.78 5.51
N THR A 47 -11.57 -15.74 6.13
CA THR A 47 -12.68 -16.67 5.84
C THR A 47 -13.07 -16.66 4.36
N ASN A 48 -13.27 -15.48 3.77
CA ASN A 48 -13.65 -15.37 2.36
C ASN A 48 -12.53 -15.82 1.42
N SER A 49 -11.27 -15.52 1.76
CA SER A 49 -10.12 -15.91 0.94
C SER A 49 -9.93 -17.42 0.95
N GLU A 50 -10.09 -18.05 2.11
CA GLU A 50 -9.99 -19.50 2.24
C GLU A 50 -11.08 -20.24 1.47
N LYS A 51 -12.33 -19.76 1.57
CA LYS A 51 -13.44 -20.32 0.78
C LYS A 51 -13.19 -20.23 -0.72
N LYS A 52 -12.51 -19.18 -1.19
CA LYS A 52 -12.30 -18.92 -2.62
C LYS A 52 -11.04 -19.58 -3.18
N TYR A 53 -9.96 -19.61 -2.40
CA TYR A 53 -8.61 -19.94 -2.86
C TYR A 53 -8.04 -21.21 -2.20
N GLY A 54 -8.73 -21.76 -1.19
CA GLY A 54 -8.24 -22.88 -0.40
C GLY A 54 -7.44 -22.44 0.84
N PRO A 55 -6.77 -23.38 1.52
CA PRO A 55 -6.07 -23.11 2.78
C PRO A 55 -4.98 -22.05 2.61
N PRO A 56 -4.64 -21.32 3.69
CA PRO A 56 -3.57 -20.34 3.65
C PRO A 56 -2.17 -20.99 3.60
N TYR A 57 -1.22 -20.21 3.12
CA TYR A 57 0.22 -20.47 3.14
C TYR A 57 0.94 -19.41 3.98
N SER A 58 2.21 -19.69 4.32
CA SER A 58 3.10 -18.72 4.94
C SER A 58 3.34 -17.52 4.02
N CYS A 59 3.04 -16.33 4.51
CA CYS A 59 3.43 -15.08 3.86
C CYS A 59 4.95 -14.95 3.87
N GLU A 60 5.57 -14.70 2.72
CA GLU A 60 7.03 -14.61 2.66
C GLU A 60 7.61 -13.39 3.39
N GLN A 61 6.80 -12.34 3.63
CA GLN A 61 7.23 -11.13 4.34
C GLN A 61 6.98 -11.18 5.85
N CYS A 62 5.77 -11.50 6.31
CA CYS A 62 5.43 -11.50 7.73
C CYS A 62 5.43 -12.89 8.38
N LYS A 63 5.67 -13.96 7.60
CA LYS A 63 5.72 -15.37 8.00
C LYS A 63 4.44 -15.96 8.62
N GLN A 64 3.36 -15.19 8.72
CA GLN A 64 2.06 -15.67 9.17
C GLN A 64 1.37 -16.56 8.12
N GLN A 65 0.57 -17.54 8.57
CA GLN A 65 -0.27 -18.40 7.73
C GLN A 65 -1.50 -17.65 7.20
N CYS A 66 -1.28 -16.63 6.35
CA CYS A 66 -2.36 -15.80 5.80
C CYS A 66 -2.15 -15.33 4.36
N ALA A 67 -1.19 -15.93 3.64
CA ALA A 67 -1.10 -15.75 2.21
C ALA A 67 -2.00 -16.77 1.49
N PHE A 68 -2.63 -16.37 0.41
CA PHE A 68 -3.54 -17.23 -0.35
C PHE A 68 -3.10 -17.21 -1.80
N ASP A 69 -2.91 -18.38 -2.39
CA ASP A 69 -2.54 -18.47 -3.81
C ASP A 69 -3.76 -18.16 -4.68
N ARG A 70 -3.67 -17.04 -5.41
CA ARG A 70 -4.76 -16.55 -6.27
C ARG A 70 -4.67 -17.10 -7.69
N LYS A 71 -3.71 -17.99 -7.97
CA LYS A 71 -3.41 -18.59 -9.29
C LYS A 71 -3.24 -17.56 -10.41
N ASP A 72 -2.82 -16.35 -10.05
CA ASP A 72 -2.60 -15.25 -10.99
C ASP A 72 -1.20 -14.69 -10.74
N ASP A 73 -0.22 -15.21 -11.49
CA ASP A 73 1.18 -14.82 -11.37
C ASP A 73 1.41 -13.32 -11.62
N ARG A 74 0.54 -12.67 -12.42
CA ARG A 74 0.60 -11.21 -12.64
C ARG A 74 0.31 -10.40 -11.37
N LYS A 75 -0.23 -11.04 -10.33
CA LYS A 75 -0.48 -10.42 -9.03
C LYS A 75 0.59 -10.73 -7.99
N LYS A 76 1.58 -11.58 -8.31
CA LYS A 76 2.74 -11.80 -7.44
C LYS A 76 3.56 -10.52 -7.38
N VAL A 77 3.92 -10.15 -6.16
CA VAL A 77 4.81 -9.03 -5.91
C VAL A 77 6.21 -9.58 -5.93
N ASP A 78 7.01 -9.25 -6.96
CA ASP A 78 8.41 -9.66 -7.03
C ASP A 78 8.58 -11.20 -6.95
N GLY A 79 7.65 -11.94 -7.58
CA GLY A 79 7.60 -13.41 -7.51
C GLY A 79 7.15 -14.00 -6.17
N LYS A 80 6.96 -13.18 -5.13
CA LYS A 80 6.66 -13.61 -3.76
C LYS A 80 5.16 -13.75 -3.49
N LEU A 81 4.83 -14.77 -2.72
CA LEU A 81 3.51 -15.03 -2.14
C LEU A 81 3.36 -14.24 -0.83
N LEU A 82 2.68 -13.09 -0.94
CA LEU A 82 2.43 -12.19 0.18
C LEU A 82 0.98 -12.26 0.65
N CYS A 83 0.77 -12.07 1.96
CA CYS A 83 -0.57 -11.84 2.48
C CYS A 83 -1.14 -10.51 1.97
N TRP A 84 -2.45 -10.32 2.15
CA TRP A 84 -3.13 -9.12 1.68
C TRP A 84 -2.55 -7.82 2.26
N LEU A 85 -2.19 -7.81 3.55
CA LEU A 85 -1.66 -6.62 4.23
C LEU A 85 -0.26 -6.26 3.74
N CYS A 86 0.61 -7.26 3.60
CA CYS A 86 1.95 -7.12 3.02
C CYS A 86 1.85 -6.60 1.58
N THR A 87 0.96 -7.18 0.77
CA THR A 87 0.70 -6.72 -0.61
C THR A 87 0.26 -5.26 -0.65
N LEU A 88 -0.68 -4.84 0.20
CA LEU A 88 -1.12 -3.43 0.26
C LEU A 88 0.01 -2.50 0.70
N SER A 89 0.78 -2.90 1.71
CA SER A 89 1.89 -2.10 2.24
C SER A 89 2.97 -1.90 1.17
N TYR A 90 3.33 -2.97 0.46
CA TYR A 90 4.26 -2.90 -0.66
C TYR A 90 3.78 -1.97 -1.77
N LYS A 91 2.51 -2.09 -2.20
CA LYS A 91 1.94 -1.20 -3.22
C LYS A 91 1.97 0.28 -2.83
N ARG A 92 1.67 0.59 -1.56
CA ARG A 92 1.77 1.97 -1.03
C ARG A 92 3.19 2.52 -1.10
N VAL A 93 4.19 1.71 -0.77
CA VAL A 93 5.60 2.10 -0.88
C VAL A 93 5.98 2.33 -2.34
N LEU A 94 5.60 1.43 -3.25
CA LEU A 94 5.88 1.61 -4.67
C LEU A 94 5.27 2.87 -5.28
N GLN A 95 4.04 3.24 -4.88
CA GLN A 95 3.41 4.47 -5.34
C GLN A 95 4.20 5.70 -4.88
N LYS A 96 4.58 5.76 -3.60
CA LYS A 96 5.40 6.87 -3.06
C LYS A 96 6.72 7.03 -3.80
N THR A 97 7.43 5.93 -4.09
CA THR A 97 8.70 5.99 -4.84
C THR A 97 8.49 6.49 -6.28
N LYS A 98 7.39 6.09 -6.94
CA LYS A 98 7.07 6.57 -8.30
C LYS A 98 6.75 8.07 -8.33
N GLU A 99 6.00 8.57 -7.35
CA GLU A 99 5.66 9.99 -7.23
C GLU A 99 6.89 10.85 -6.92
N GLN A 100 7.76 10.40 -6.02
CA GLN A 100 9.02 11.10 -5.72
C GLN A 100 9.94 11.21 -6.95
N ARG A 101 10.04 10.15 -7.76
CA ARG A 101 10.82 10.19 -9.01
C ARG A 101 10.28 11.22 -10.01
N LYS A 102 8.95 11.35 -10.13
CA LYS A 102 8.34 12.37 -11.00
C LYS A 102 8.71 13.77 -10.57
N HIS A 103 8.67 14.05 -9.26
CA HIS A 103 8.99 15.37 -8.72
C HIS A 103 10.47 15.76 -8.93
N LEU A 104 11.39 14.79 -8.84
CA LEU A 104 12.82 15.03 -9.12
C LEU A 104 13.07 15.32 -10.61
N THR A 105 12.39 14.61 -11.52
CA THR A 105 12.54 14.84 -12.96
C THR A 105 11.92 16.14 -13.47
N SER A 106 10.91 16.69 -12.77
CA SER A 106 10.33 18.00 -13.09
C SER A 106 11.22 19.17 -12.67
N SER A 107 12.02 19.02 -11.62
CA SER A 107 12.92 20.10 -11.15
C SER A 107 14.16 20.28 -12.03
N SER A 108 14.61 19.25 -12.74
CA SER A 108 15.77 19.35 -13.65
C SER A 108 15.50 20.06 -14.98
N ARG A 109 14.23 20.30 -15.34
CA ARG A 109 13.85 21.01 -16.58
C ARG A 109 13.74 22.53 -16.40
N ALA A 110 13.59 23.03 -15.17
CA ALA A 110 13.47 24.47 -14.91
C ALA A 110 14.83 25.20 -14.98
N SER A 111 15.95 24.51 -14.76
CA SER A 111 17.27 25.15 -14.68
C SER A 111 18.01 25.31 -16.01
N HIS A 112 17.48 24.77 -17.13
CA HIS A 112 18.11 24.89 -18.45
C HIS A 112 17.47 25.91 -19.39
N GLN A 113 16.34 26.53 -19.02
CA GLN A 113 15.69 27.55 -19.86
C GLN A 113 16.23 28.97 -19.66
N GLU A 114 16.90 29.27 -18.54
CA GLU A 114 17.35 30.64 -18.26
C GLU A 114 18.61 31.06 -19.05
N LYS A 115 19.38 30.11 -19.59
CA LYS A 115 20.63 30.41 -20.32
C LYS A 115 20.49 30.65 -21.84
N GLU A 116 19.34 30.36 -22.45
CA GLU A 116 19.14 30.60 -23.89
C GLU A 116 18.49 31.95 -24.23
N GLN A 117 17.94 32.66 -23.24
CA GLN A 117 17.19 33.89 -23.49
C GLN A 117 18.08 35.15 -23.57
N TYR A 118 19.29 35.12 -22.99
CA TYR A 118 20.20 36.28 -23.00
C TYR A 118 21.03 36.40 -24.30
N SER A 119 21.26 35.31 -25.02
CA SER A 119 22.08 35.30 -26.24
C SER A 119 21.33 35.77 -27.51
N ARG A 120 20.00 35.95 -27.47
CA ARG A 120 19.21 36.38 -28.64
C ARG A 120 18.95 37.89 -28.72
N LEU A 121 19.33 38.68 -27.70
CA LEU A 121 19.04 40.12 -27.63
C LEU A 121 20.17 41.03 -28.16
N SER A 122 21.30 40.49 -28.61
CA SER A 122 22.49 41.30 -28.98
C SER A 122 22.81 41.38 -30.49
N SER A 123 21.93 40.90 -31.38
CA SER A 123 22.22 40.85 -32.82
C SER A 123 21.06 41.40 -33.65
N GLY A 124 20.98 42.72 -33.78
CA GLY A 124 19.94 43.36 -34.58
C GLY A 124 20.14 44.84 -34.80
N SER A 125 21.38 45.28 -35.03
CA SER A 125 21.69 46.60 -35.58
C SER A 125 22.02 46.40 -37.05
N HIS A 126 21.28 47.02 -37.99
CA HIS A 126 21.76 47.60 -39.26
C HIS A 126 20.64 47.81 -40.33
N TYR A 127 20.36 49.11 -40.60
CA TYR A 127 19.84 49.85 -41.79
C TYR A 127 18.87 49.23 -42.83
N ASN A 128 17.78 49.97 -43.15
CA ASN A 128 17.70 50.73 -44.42
C ASN A 128 16.38 51.51 -44.66
N ARG A 129 16.60 52.66 -45.32
CA ARG A 129 15.72 53.46 -46.20
C ARG A 129 14.85 54.55 -45.61
#